data_AF-A0A537YJZ0-F1
#
_entry.id   AF-A0A537YJZ0-F1
#
_cell.length_a   1.000
_cell.length_b   1.000
_cell.length_c   1.000
_cell.angle_alpha   90.00
_cell.angle_beta   90.00
_cell.angle_gamma   90.00
#
_symmetry.space_group_name_H-M   'P 1'
#
loop_
_entity.id
_entity.type
_entity.pdbx_description
1 polymer ?
#
loop_
_entity_poly.entity_id
_entity_poly.type
_entity_poly.pdbx_seq_one_letter_code
_entity_poly.pdbx_strand_id
1 'polypeptide(L)'
;MQLGEFLAMLRELDGNALDRVAASLTNDTVTDEVEWCRATIAIDKAVRHARCGRLAARAAGEAANLVYMAAARAGTTLPDPEVTRVARAAAQIARGLTAGPAAAPIVGLLFDHWASPAPLV
;
A
#
# COMPACT_ATOMS: atom_id res chain seq x y z
N MET A 1 11.22 -7.06 -0.90
CA MET A 1 11.29 -5.87 -0.03
C MET A 1 10.89 -6.24 1.39
N GLN A 2 11.60 -5.73 2.39
CA GLN A 2 11.26 -5.87 3.82
C GLN A 2 10.40 -4.71 4.32
N LEU A 3 9.71 -4.87 5.46
CA LEU A 3 8.84 -3.82 6.01
C LEU A 3 9.60 -2.50 6.27
N GLY A 4 10.81 -2.57 6.85
CA GLY A 4 11.59 -1.37 7.16
C GLY A 4 11.98 -0.58 5.91
N GLU A 5 12.34 -1.28 4.82
CA GLU A 5 12.64 -0.68 3.51
C GLU A 5 11.43 0.02 2.93
N PHE A 6 10.26 -0.62 2.99
CA PHE A 6 9.01 -0.03 2.51
C PHE A 6 8.62 1.22 3.29
N LEU A 7 8.73 1.20 4.62
CA LEU A 7 8.44 2.38 5.45
C LEU A 7 9.45 3.52 5.20
N ALA A 8 10.71 3.21 4.93
CA ALA A 8 11.70 4.21 4.54
C ALA A 8 11.34 4.86 3.20
N MET A 9 10.96 4.06 2.20
CA MET A 9 10.46 4.56 0.91
C MET A 9 9.25 5.49 1.08
N LEU A 10 8.26 5.11 1.92
CA LEU A 10 7.10 5.96 2.18
C LEU A 10 7.44 7.29 2.88
N ARG A 11 8.50 7.32 3.70
CA ARG A 11 8.97 8.59 4.32
C ARG A 11 9.50 9.57 3.28
N GLU A 12 10.12 9.05 2.23
CA GLU A 12 10.72 9.83 1.14
C GLU A 12 9.74 10.13 0.00
N LEU A 13 8.49 9.67 0.10
CA LEU A 13 7.46 9.90 -0.90
C LEU A 13 7.21 11.41 -1.08
N ASP A 14 7.22 11.87 -2.33
CA ASP A 14 6.86 13.22 -2.76
C ASP A 14 5.45 13.25 -3.39
N GLY A 15 4.94 14.45 -3.65
CA GLY A 15 3.61 14.64 -4.24
C GLY A 15 3.45 13.98 -5.61
N ASN A 16 4.46 14.10 -6.48
CA ASN A 16 4.42 13.52 -7.82
C ASN A 16 4.38 11.98 -7.78
N ALA A 17 5.12 11.36 -6.85
CA ALA A 17 5.08 9.92 -6.64
C ALA A 17 3.73 9.48 -6.09
N LEU A 18 3.14 10.25 -5.18
CA LEU A 18 1.81 9.99 -4.65
C LEU A 18 0.75 10.03 -5.77
N ASP A 19 0.78 11.05 -6.64
CA ASP A 19 -0.13 11.18 -7.77
C ASP A 19 0.01 10.03 -8.76
N ARG A 20 1.25 9.59 -9.04
CA ARG A 20 1.50 8.42 -9.90
C ARG A 20 0.92 7.14 -9.31
N VAL A 21 1.13 6.90 -8.02
CA VAL A 21 0.59 5.72 -7.34
C VAL A 21 -0.94 5.79 -7.33
N ALA A 22 -1.52 6.95 -7.03
CA ALA A 22 -2.97 7.16 -7.07
C ALA A 22 -3.56 6.87 -8.46
N ALA A 23 -2.94 7.39 -9.52
CA ALA A 23 -3.35 7.12 -10.91
C ALA A 23 -3.27 5.63 -11.25
N SER A 24 -2.20 4.94 -10.83
CA SER A 24 -2.04 3.50 -11.04
C SER A 24 -3.13 2.67 -10.34
N LEU A 25 -3.58 3.12 -9.16
CA LEU A 25 -4.64 2.49 -8.38
C LEU A 25 -6.04 2.80 -8.91
N THR A 26 -6.18 3.75 -9.84
CA THR A 26 -7.45 4.21 -10.42
C THR A 26 -7.76 3.54 -11.76
N ASN A 27 -6.82 2.79 -12.34
CA ASN A 27 -7.08 1.96 -13.53
C ASN A 27 -7.93 0.73 -13.13
N ASP A 28 -9.21 1.00 -12.82
CA ASP A 28 -10.21 0.05 -12.35
C ASP A 28 -10.74 -0.78 -13.53
N THR A 29 -10.17 -1.95 -13.76
CA THR A 29 -10.97 -3.03 -14.36
C THR A 29 -11.65 -3.84 -13.25
N VAL A 30 -12.84 -4.39 -13.52
CA VAL A 30 -13.55 -5.28 -12.57
C VAL A 30 -12.66 -6.45 -12.12
N THR A 31 -11.74 -6.89 -12.99
CA THR A 31 -10.74 -7.91 -12.66
C THR A 31 -9.79 -7.42 -11.57
N ASP A 32 -9.30 -6.19 -11.65
CA ASP A 32 -8.36 -5.60 -10.70
C ASP A 32 -9.00 -5.41 -9.31
N GLU A 33 -10.27 -5.01 -9.25
CA GLU A 33 -11.02 -4.91 -7.98
C GLU A 33 -11.15 -6.27 -7.28
N VAL A 34 -11.46 -7.32 -8.06
CA VAL A 34 -11.60 -8.69 -7.52
C VAL A 34 -10.26 -9.22 -7.05
N GLU A 35 -9.18 -8.99 -7.81
CA GLU A 35 -7.83 -9.38 -7.41
C GLU A 35 -7.36 -8.63 -6.16
N TRP A 36 -7.67 -7.33 -6.05
CA TRP A 36 -7.42 -6.55 -4.85
C TRP A 36 -8.15 -7.13 -3.61
N CYS A 37 -9.41 -7.51 -3.79
CA CYS A 37 -10.20 -8.14 -2.72
C CYS A 37 -9.61 -9.49 -2.31
N ARG A 38 -9.24 -10.33 -3.29
CA ARG A 38 -8.57 -11.62 -3.04
C ARG A 38 -7.25 -11.45 -2.31
N ALA A 39 -6.44 -10.49 -2.72
CA ALA A 39 -5.18 -10.16 -2.06
C ALA A 39 -5.39 -9.75 -0.61
N THR A 40 -6.39 -8.89 -0.34
CA THR A 40 -6.73 -8.47 1.02
C THR A 40 -7.14 -9.65 1.90
N ILE A 41 -8.02 -10.54 1.41
CA ILE A 41 -8.45 -11.74 2.14
C ILE A 41 -7.26 -12.68 2.40
N ALA A 42 -6.35 -12.81 1.45
CA ALA A 42 -5.19 -13.67 1.57
C ALA A 42 -4.18 -13.11 2.60
N ILE A 43 -3.96 -11.79 2.64
CA ILE A 43 -3.18 -11.12 3.69
C ILE A 43 -3.81 -11.33 5.06
N ASP A 44 -5.13 -11.17 5.19
CA ASP A 44 -5.85 -11.43 6.43
C ASP A 44 -5.62 -12.85 6.95
N LYS A 45 -5.68 -13.84 6.05
CA LYS A 45 -5.40 -15.25 6.39
C LYS A 45 -3.95 -15.43 6.83
N ALA A 46 -2.99 -14.83 6.12
CA ALA A 46 -1.57 -14.92 6.47
C ALA A 46 -1.27 -14.30 7.84
N VAL A 47 -1.81 -13.11 8.12
CA VAL A 47 -1.67 -12.42 9.41
C VAL A 47 -2.24 -13.26 10.57
N ARG A 48 -3.40 -13.89 10.37
CA ARG A 48 -4.00 -14.79 11.38
C ARG A 48 -3.14 -16.03 11.60
N HIS A 49 -2.65 -16.65 10.53
CA HIS A 49 -1.80 -17.83 10.60
C HIS A 49 -0.48 -17.54 11.34
N ALA A 50 0.16 -16.40 11.02
CA ALA A 50 1.37 -15.94 11.68
C ALA A 50 1.14 -15.37 13.10
N ARG A 51 -0.12 -15.26 13.56
CA ARG A 51 -0.52 -14.71 14.87
C ARG A 51 0.03 -13.30 15.13
N CYS A 52 0.27 -12.51 14.08
CA CYS A 52 0.94 -11.22 14.16
C CYS A 52 -0.03 -10.03 14.04
N GLY A 53 -1.33 -10.22 14.34
CA GLY A 53 -2.39 -9.23 14.11
C GLY A 53 -2.10 -7.84 14.69
N ARG A 54 -1.57 -7.76 15.92
CA ARG A 54 -1.19 -6.47 16.55
C ARG A 54 -0.05 -5.78 15.83
N LEU A 55 0.98 -6.53 15.43
CA LEU A 55 2.12 -5.98 14.67
C LEU A 55 1.67 -5.51 13.30
N ALA A 56 0.84 -6.30 12.61
CA ALA A 56 0.30 -5.94 11.30
C ALA A 56 -0.56 -4.68 11.37
N ALA A 57 -1.40 -4.54 12.40
CA ALA A 57 -2.21 -3.33 12.60
C ALA A 57 -1.35 -2.09 12.86
N ARG A 58 -0.29 -2.22 13.66
CA ARG A 58 0.66 -1.12 13.91
C ARG A 58 1.39 -0.71 12.62
N ALA A 59 1.91 -1.68 11.88
CA ALA A 59 2.59 -1.44 10.61
C ALA A 59 1.67 -0.78 9.58
N ALA A 60 0.40 -1.21 9.52
CA ALA A 60 -0.63 -0.61 8.68
C ALA A 60 -0.86 0.87 9.00
N GLY A 61 -1.03 1.18 10.30
CA GLY A 61 -1.24 2.55 10.77
C GLY A 61 -0.03 3.44 10.50
N GLU A 62 1.19 2.93 10.69
CA GLU A 62 2.42 3.66 10.37
C GLU A 62 2.52 3.96 8.87
N ALA A 63 2.30 2.96 8.01
CA ALA A 63 2.36 3.14 6.56
C ALA A 63 1.31 4.17 6.07
N ALA A 64 0.06 4.07 6.53
CA ALA A 64 -0.98 5.03 6.18
C ALA A 64 -0.63 6.46 6.63
N ASN A 65 -0.11 6.61 7.86
CA ASN A 65 0.29 7.91 8.38
C ASN A 65 1.44 8.53 7.57
N LEU A 66 2.40 7.72 7.11
CA LEU A 66 3.49 8.21 6.25
C LEU A 66 2.98 8.77 4.92
N VAL A 67 1.98 8.13 4.31
CA VAL A 67 1.33 8.64 3.09
C VAL A 67 0.62 9.97 3.37
N TYR A 68 -0.15 10.08 4.47
CA TYR A 68 -0.80 11.34 4.83
C TYR A 68 0.21 12.46 5.10
N MET A 69 1.34 12.14 5.76
CA MET A 69 2.41 13.10 5.98
C MET A 69 3.09 13.52 4.67
N ALA A 70 3.25 12.61 3.70
CA ALA A 70 3.76 12.94 2.38
C ALA A 70 2.82 13.91 1.63
N ALA A 71 1.52 13.61 1.61
CA ALA A 71 0.50 14.48 1.02
C ALA A 71 0.48 15.87 1.68
N ALA A 72 0.52 15.93 3.02
CA ALA A 72 0.57 17.19 3.74
C ALA A 72 1.82 18.03 3.41
N ARG A 73 3.01 17.38 3.28
CA ARG A 73 4.24 18.06 2.85
C ARG A 73 4.17 18.57 1.41
N ALA A 74 3.43 17.87 0.54
CA ALA A 74 3.18 18.27 -0.83
C ALA A 74 2.13 19.39 -0.98
N GLY A 75 1.48 19.80 0.12
CA GLY A 75 0.44 20.83 0.11
C GLY A 75 -0.95 20.33 -0.28
N THR A 76 -1.18 19.02 -0.30
CA THR A 76 -2.50 18.44 -0.55
C THR A 76 -3.42 18.67 0.65
N THR A 77 -4.60 19.23 0.41
CA THR A 77 -5.64 19.40 1.44
C THR A 77 -6.25 18.05 1.80
N LEU A 78 -6.29 17.72 3.09
CA LEU A 78 -6.90 16.49 3.59
C LEU A 78 -8.28 16.78 4.22
N PRO A 79 -9.27 15.85 4.13
CA PRO A 79 -9.17 14.54 3.51
C PRO A 79 -9.24 14.59 1.98
N ASP A 80 -8.35 13.85 1.33
CA ASP A 80 -8.35 13.66 -0.12
C ASP A 80 -8.64 12.17 -0.44
N PRO A 81 -9.58 11.86 -1.35
CA PRO A 81 -9.94 10.48 -1.70
C PRO A 81 -8.80 9.66 -2.30
N GLU A 82 -7.97 10.28 -3.15
CA GLU A 82 -6.85 9.63 -3.82
C GLU A 82 -5.75 9.31 -2.81
N VAL A 83 -5.39 10.27 -1.95
CA VAL A 83 -4.47 10.06 -0.83
C VAL A 83 -4.98 8.94 0.09
N THR A 84 -6.30 8.90 0.33
CA THR A 84 -6.91 7.85 1.16
C THR A 84 -6.82 6.47 0.50
N ARG A 85 -6.98 6.38 -0.82
CA ARG A 85 -6.79 5.14 -1.59
C ARG A 85 -5.33 4.67 -1.49
N VAL A 86 -4.37 5.56 -1.71
CA VAL A 86 -2.93 5.27 -1.58
C VAL A 86 -2.58 4.82 -0.15
N ALA A 87 -3.10 5.51 0.87
CA ALA A 87 -2.86 5.16 2.28
C ALA A 87 -3.41 3.77 2.63
N ARG A 88 -4.59 3.41 2.11
CA ARG A 88 -5.16 2.06 2.26
C ARG A 88 -4.31 1.01 1.56
N ALA A 89 -3.82 1.30 0.36
CA ALA A 89 -2.93 0.38 -0.37
C ALA A 89 -1.63 0.13 0.40
N ALA A 90 -0.98 1.21 0.87
CA ALA A 90 0.23 1.12 1.69
C ALA A 90 0.00 0.32 2.98
N ALA A 91 -1.14 0.53 3.63
CA ALA A 91 -1.52 -0.21 4.82
C ALA A 91 -1.62 -1.73 4.56
N GLN A 92 -2.22 -2.15 3.44
CA GLN A 92 -2.31 -3.59 3.11
C GLN A 92 -0.96 -4.21 2.82
N ILE A 93 -0.09 -3.53 2.09
CA ILE A 93 1.28 -3.97 1.84
C ILE A 93 2.04 -4.17 3.15
N ALA A 94 1.97 -3.19 4.06
CA ALA A 94 2.64 -3.28 5.36
C ALA A 94 2.14 -4.47 6.21
N ARG A 95 0.83 -4.77 6.15
CA ARG A 95 0.27 -5.98 6.80
C ARG A 95 0.82 -7.26 6.19
N GLY A 96 0.88 -7.33 4.86
CA GLY A 96 1.44 -8.48 4.16
C GLY A 96 2.92 -8.69 4.47
N LEU A 97 3.74 -7.62 4.44
CA LEU A 97 5.16 -7.69 4.81
C LEU A 97 5.37 -8.15 6.25
N THR A 98 4.44 -7.81 7.17
CA THR A 98 4.50 -8.27 8.57
C THR A 98 4.18 -9.76 8.72
N ALA A 99 3.35 -10.33 7.83
CA ALA A 99 2.97 -11.75 7.87
C ALA A 99 4.09 -12.69 7.37
N GLY A 100 5.20 -12.15 6.86
CA GLY A 100 6.39 -12.90 6.49
C GLY A 100 6.30 -13.58 5.11
N PRO A 101 7.17 -14.56 4.83
CA PRO A 101 7.37 -15.10 3.47
C PRO A 101 6.11 -15.68 2.81
N ALA A 102 5.18 -16.21 3.61
CA ALA A 102 3.93 -16.78 3.10
C ALA A 102 3.03 -15.72 2.41
N ALA A 103 3.18 -14.45 2.76
CA ALA A 103 2.45 -13.35 2.13
C ALA A 103 3.20 -12.71 0.96
N ALA A 104 4.46 -13.09 0.70
CA ALA A 104 5.31 -12.44 -0.29
C ALA A 104 4.72 -12.45 -1.73
N PRO A 105 4.10 -13.53 -2.23
CA PRO A 105 3.48 -13.51 -3.56
C PRO A 105 2.33 -12.51 -3.66
N ILE A 106 1.51 -12.42 -2.60
CA ILE A 106 0.35 -11.52 -2.54
C ILE A 106 0.82 -10.08 -2.45
N VAL A 107 1.85 -9.82 -1.65
CA VAL A 107 2.48 -8.50 -1.54
C VAL A 107 3.11 -8.08 -2.87
N GLY A 108 3.69 -9.01 -3.63
CA GLY A 108 4.19 -8.75 -4.98
C GLY A 108 3.12 -8.19 -5.91
N LEU A 109 1.94 -8.81 -5.94
CA LEU A 109 0.79 -8.33 -6.74
C LEU A 109 0.37 -6.90 -6.35
N LEU A 110 0.41 -6.57 -5.05
CA LEU A 110 0.09 -5.21 -4.60
C LEU A 110 1.18 -4.20 -4.98
N PHE A 111 2.43 -4.64 -5.08
CA PHE A 111 3.56 -3.78 -5.45
C PHE A 111 3.60 -3.37 -6.90
N ASP A 112 2.93 -4.08 -7.81
CA ASP A 112 2.91 -3.70 -9.22
C ASP A 112 2.37 -2.27 -9.41
N HIS A 113 1.46 -1.83 -8.55
CA HIS A 113 0.95 -0.44 -8.50
C HIS A 113 1.99 0.59 -8.02
N TRP A 114 2.96 0.17 -7.21
CA TRP A 114 4.03 1.04 -6.69
C TRP A 114 5.27 1.05 -7.59
N ALA A 115 5.49 -0.05 -8.32
CA ALA A 115 6.66 -0.26 -9.16
C ALA A 115 6.41 0.05 -10.63
N SER A 116 5.16 0.20 -11.08
CA SER A 116 4.88 0.48 -12.48
C SER A 116 5.30 1.91 -12.86
N PRO A 117 6.30 2.07 -13.75
CA PRO A 117 6.49 3.32 -14.45
C PRO A 117 5.38 3.37 -15.50
N ALA A 118 4.31 4.12 -15.25
CA ALA A 118 3.40 4.44 -16.35
C ALA A 118 4.23 5.07 -17.49
N PRO A 119 4.29 4.50 -18.71
CA PRO A 119 4.71 5.25 -19.87
C PRO A 119 3.53 6.03 -20.40
N LEU A 120 3.80 7.29 -20.71
CA LEU A 120 3.00 8.25 -21.47
C LEU A 120 2.29 7.61 -22.67
N VAL A 121 0.96 7.60 -22.70
CA VAL A 121 0.10 8.01 -23.85
C VAL A 121 -1.24 8.48 -23.30
#